data_AF-A0A938ZEL3-F1
#
_entry.id   AF-A0A938ZEL3-F1
#
_cell.length_a   1.000
_cell.length_b   1.000
_cell.length_c   1.000
_cell.angle_alpha   90.00
_cell.angle_beta   90.00
_cell.angle_gamma   90.00
#
_symmetry.space_group_name_H-M   'P 1'
#
loop_
_entity.id
_entity.type
_entity.pdbx_description
1 polymer ?
#
loop_
_entity_poly.entity_id
_entity_poly.type
_entity_poly.pdbx_seq_one_letter_code
_entity_poly.pdbx_strand_id
1 'polypeptide(L)'
;TMLVCENQTICIEDLHVKGMIRNHKLAKSIASVSWAKFFEMLEYKAVWYGNEIRKVPTMYPSSQTCSSCGYRNPLVKNLRIRIWECPGCHVVHDRDTNAGINILKKGLQLQSA
;
A
#
# COMPACT_ATOMS: atom_id res chain seq x y z
N THR A 1 -2.22 -6.49 18.82
CA THR A 1 -3.23 -5.51 18.35
C THR A 1 -2.69 -4.07 18.28
N MET A 2 -1.39 -3.83 18.53
CA MET A 2 -0.80 -2.48 18.52
C MET A 2 -1.20 -1.62 17.31
N LEU A 3 -1.21 -2.19 16.10
CA LEU A 3 -1.61 -1.48 14.88
C LEU A 3 -2.95 -0.76 15.02
N VAL A 4 -3.99 -1.43 15.54
CA VAL A 4 -5.31 -0.83 15.74
C VAL A 4 -5.40 -0.06 17.05
N CYS A 5 -4.60 -0.39 18.07
CA CYS A 5 -4.65 0.34 19.34
C CYS A 5 -3.99 1.72 19.25
N GLU A 6 -2.98 1.88 18.40
CA GLU A 6 -2.16 3.09 18.31
C GLU A 6 -2.57 4.03 17.17
N ASN A 7 -3.43 3.58 16.24
CA ASN A 7 -3.79 4.35 15.04
C ASN A 7 -5.31 4.41 14.86
N GLN A 8 -5.91 5.59 14.93
CA GLN A 8 -7.36 5.79 14.75
C GLN A 8 -7.82 5.43 13.33
N THR A 9 -6.97 5.69 12.33
CA THR A 9 -7.21 5.39 10.92
C THR A 9 -6.02 4.65 10.32
N ILE A 10 -6.30 3.59 9.58
CA ILE A 10 -5.29 2.80 8.88
C ILE A 10 -5.65 2.75 7.39
N CYS A 11 -4.75 3.23 6.54
CA CYS A 11 -4.90 3.18 5.10
C CYS A 11 -4.13 1.98 4.53
N ILE A 12 -4.80 1.17 3.73
CA ILE A 12 -4.24 -0.03 3.07
C ILE A 12 -4.57 -0.03 1.59
N GLU A 13 -3.79 -0.75 0.79
CA GLU A 13 -4.17 -1.04 -0.60
C GLU A 13 -5.27 -2.10 -0.63
N ASP A 14 -6.24 -1.92 -1.52
CA ASP A 14 -7.21 -2.96 -1.85
C ASP A 14 -6.54 -4.01 -2.75
N LEU A 15 -5.78 -4.93 -2.15
CA LEU A 15 -5.05 -5.93 -2.90
C LEU A 15 -5.97 -7.03 -3.43
N HIS A 16 -5.94 -7.24 -4.75
CA HIS A 16 -6.63 -8.37 -5.38
C HIS A 16 -5.81 -9.67 -5.25
N VAL A 17 -5.67 -10.18 -4.01
CA VAL A 17 -4.80 -11.32 -3.65
C VAL A 17 -5.08 -12.56 -4.53
N LYS A 18 -6.36 -12.87 -4.81
CA LYS A 18 -6.74 -13.99 -5.69
C LYS A 18 -6.13 -13.88 -7.08
N GLY A 19 -6.10 -12.68 -7.67
CA GLY A 19 -5.46 -12.47 -8.96
C GLY A 19 -3.94 -12.49 -8.89
N MET A 20 -3.34 -12.02 -7.79
CA MET A 20 -1.89 -12.07 -7.62
C MET A 20 -1.36 -13.50 -7.56
N ILE A 21 -2.11 -14.43 -6.94
CA ILE A 21 -1.76 -15.86 -6.87
C ILE A 21 -1.75 -16.52 -8.26
N ARG A 22 -2.46 -15.99 -9.26
CA ARG A 22 -2.42 -16.51 -10.64
C ARG A 22 -1.03 -16.36 -11.28
N ASN A 23 -0.19 -15.47 -10.77
CA ASN A 23 1.21 -15.41 -11.19
C ASN A 23 2.01 -16.54 -10.53
N HIS A 24 2.20 -17.65 -11.25
CA HIS A 24 2.91 -18.84 -10.75
C HIS A 24 4.32 -18.57 -10.21
N LYS A 25 5.00 -17.50 -10.66
CA LYS A 25 6.32 -17.13 -10.14
C LYS A 25 6.26 -16.53 -8.72
N LEU A 26 5.16 -15.89 -8.36
CA LEU A 26 4.96 -15.22 -7.07
C LEU A 26 3.97 -15.96 -6.16
N ALA A 27 3.19 -16.90 -6.71
CA ALA A 27 2.12 -17.61 -6.02
C ALA A 27 2.57 -18.22 -4.69
N LYS A 28 3.72 -18.91 -4.66
CA LYS A 28 4.26 -19.53 -3.44
C LYS A 28 4.56 -18.48 -2.36
N SER A 29 5.27 -17.41 -2.73
CA SER A 29 5.65 -16.34 -1.81
C SER A 29 4.44 -15.56 -1.28
N ILE A 30 3.42 -15.36 -2.12
CA ILE A 30 2.17 -14.70 -1.72
C ILE A 30 1.35 -15.60 -0.80
N ALA A 31 1.25 -16.90 -1.10
CA ALA A 31 0.52 -17.85 -0.28
C ALA A 31 1.16 -18.02 1.11
N SER A 32 2.49 -17.99 1.21
CA SER A 32 3.19 -18.16 2.48
C SER A 32 2.99 -17.01 3.49
N VAL A 33 2.55 -15.83 3.04
CA VAL A 33 2.39 -14.64 3.91
C VAL A 33 0.94 -14.37 4.33
N SER A 34 -0.02 -15.18 3.87
CA SER A 34 -1.42 -15.17 4.34
C SER A 34 -2.10 -13.79 4.35
N TRP A 35 -1.82 -12.93 3.36
CA TRP A 35 -2.35 -11.55 3.31
C TRP A 35 -3.87 -11.44 3.43
N ALA A 36 -4.62 -12.35 2.78
CA ALA A 36 -6.07 -12.35 2.89
C ALA A 36 -6.53 -12.47 4.35
N LYS A 37 -5.92 -13.38 5.13
CA LYS A 37 -6.24 -13.55 6.54
C LYS A 37 -5.76 -12.36 7.38
N PHE A 38 -4.61 -11.79 7.04
CA PHE A 38 -4.11 -10.59 7.72
C PHE A 38 -5.11 -9.42 7.60
N PHE A 39 -5.59 -9.12 6.38
CA PHE A 39 -6.57 -8.04 6.18
C PHE A 39 -7.91 -8.33 6.85
N GLU A 40 -8.40 -9.57 6.81
CA GLU A 40 -9.60 -10.00 7.52
C GLU A 40 -9.46 -9.75 9.04
N MET A 41 -8.33 -10.13 9.62
CA MET A 41 -8.05 -9.91 11.05
C MET A 41 -7.89 -8.42 11.38
N LEU A 42 -7.26 -7.65 10.50
CA LEU A 42 -7.08 -6.20 10.67
C LEU A 42 -8.43 -5.49 10.70
N GLU A 43 -9.31 -5.79 9.74
CA GLU A 43 -10.68 -5.24 9.68
C GLU A 43 -11.50 -5.66 10.90
N TYR A 44 -11.48 -6.94 11.23
CA TYR A 44 -12.17 -7.47 12.41
C TYR A 44 -11.73 -6.75 13.69
N LYS A 45 -10.43 -6.55 13.88
CA LYS A 45 -9.91 -5.83 15.05
C LYS A 45 -10.20 -4.33 14.98
N ALA A 46 -10.11 -3.69 13.82
CA ALA A 46 -10.42 -2.27 13.70
C ALA A 46 -11.87 -1.97 14.10
N VAL A 47 -12.83 -2.80 13.66
CA VAL A 47 -14.24 -2.70 14.10
C VAL A 47 -14.36 -2.82 15.62
N TRP A 48 -13.63 -3.74 16.24
CA TRP A 48 -13.69 -3.94 17.68
C TRP A 48 -13.22 -2.73 18.50
N TYR A 49 -12.22 -2.00 18.01
CA TYR A 49 -11.67 -0.82 18.70
C TYR A 49 -12.28 0.52 18.22
N GLY A 50 -13.20 0.48 17.25
CA GLY A 50 -13.82 1.69 16.69
C GLY A 50 -12.94 2.46 15.71
N ASN A 51 -11.97 1.77 15.09
CA ASN A 51 -11.00 2.35 14.17
C ASN A 51 -11.46 2.21 12.73
N GLU A 52 -10.92 3.08 11.89
CA GLU A 52 -11.30 3.17 10.49
C GLU A 52 -10.25 2.52 9.58
N ILE A 53 -10.67 1.57 8.74
CA ILE A 53 -9.84 1.02 7.67
C ILE A 53 -10.23 1.67 6.34
N ARG A 54 -9.27 2.31 5.67
CA ARG A 54 -9.45 2.90 4.35
C ARG A 54 -8.72 2.10 3.30
N LYS A 55 -9.46 1.63 2.30
CA LYS A 55 -8.92 0.87 1.17
C LYS A 55 -8.69 1.78 -0.03
N VAL A 56 -7.43 1.90 -0.43
CA VAL A 56 -7.02 2.62 -1.63
C VAL A 56 -7.14 1.71 -2.86
N PRO A 57 -7.72 2.15 -3.99
CA PRO A 57 -7.90 1.31 -5.17
C PRO A 57 -6.61 0.67 -5.66
N THR A 58 -6.67 -0.62 -6.04
CA THR A 58 -5.52 -1.42 -6.49
C THR A 58 -4.73 -0.79 -7.64
N MET A 59 -5.40 -0.02 -8.50
CA MET A 59 -4.80 0.60 -9.69
C MET A 59 -4.13 1.95 -9.39
N TYR A 60 -4.21 2.44 -8.15
CA TYR A 60 -3.52 3.65 -7.75
C TYR A 60 -1.99 3.44 -7.81
N PRO A 61 -1.22 4.27 -8.54
CA PRO A 61 0.22 4.05 -8.73
C PRO A 61 1.06 4.50 -7.52
N SER A 62 0.76 3.97 -6.33
CA SER A 62 1.38 4.31 -5.04
C SER A 62 2.91 4.25 -5.07
N SER A 63 3.47 3.14 -5.58
CA SER A 63 4.93 2.92 -5.64
C SER A 63 5.63 3.68 -6.76
N GLN A 64 4.91 4.04 -7.83
CA GLN A 64 5.46 4.75 -8.98
C GLN A 64 5.41 6.29 -8.79
N THR A 65 4.55 6.79 -7.92
CA THR A 65 4.35 8.23 -7.72
C THR A 65 5.35 8.77 -6.71
N CYS A 66 6.06 9.84 -7.02
CA CYS A 66 6.88 10.55 -6.05
C CYS A 66 5.98 11.18 -5.00
N SER A 67 6.16 10.80 -3.73
CA SER A 67 5.38 11.38 -2.63
C SER A 67 5.70 12.85 -2.35
N SER A 68 6.81 13.38 -2.86
CA SER A 68 7.21 14.77 -2.70
C SER A 68 6.62 15.69 -3.78
N CYS A 69 6.80 15.36 -5.06
CA CYS A 69 6.40 16.24 -6.18
C CYS A 69 5.33 15.66 -7.13
N GLY A 70 4.88 14.42 -6.93
CA GLY A 70 3.86 13.79 -7.77
C GLY A 70 4.35 13.21 -9.09
N TYR A 71 5.65 13.32 -9.42
CA TYR A 71 6.22 12.68 -10.62
C TYR A 71 5.96 11.17 -10.64
N ARG A 72 5.44 10.64 -11.74
CA ARG A 72 5.18 9.21 -11.90
C ARG A 72 6.31 8.53 -12.67
N ASN A 73 7.06 7.68 -11.98
CA ASN A 73 8.10 6.84 -12.56
C ASN A 73 7.55 5.45 -12.96
N PRO A 74 7.29 5.18 -14.26
CA PRO A 74 6.75 3.89 -14.69
C PRO A 74 7.76 2.74 -14.54
N LEU A 75 9.07 3.02 -14.46
CA LEU A 75 10.12 2.00 -14.35
C LEU A 75 10.01 1.22 -13.03
N VAL A 76 9.48 1.85 -11.97
CA VAL A 76 9.30 1.25 -10.64
C VAL A 76 8.33 0.06 -10.63
N LYS A 77 7.58 -0.16 -11.73
CA LYS A 77 6.85 -1.43 -11.95
C LYS A 77 7.78 -2.66 -11.91
N ASN A 78 9.06 -2.50 -12.23
CA ASN A 78 10.05 -3.55 -12.03
C ASN A 78 10.29 -3.74 -10.52
N LEU A 79 9.82 -4.86 -9.97
CA LEU A 79 9.90 -5.18 -8.54
C LEU A 79 11.33 -5.23 -7.98
N ARG A 80 12.35 -5.33 -8.85
CA ARG A 80 13.78 -5.28 -8.46
C ARG A 80 14.23 -3.88 -8.07
N ILE A 81 13.54 -2.83 -8.51
CA ILE A 81 13.84 -1.45 -8.12
C ILE A 81 13.27 -1.25 -6.72
N ARG A 82 14.16 -1.11 -5.74
CA ARG A 82 13.80 -0.85 -4.33
C ARG A 82 14.11 0.58 -3.91
N ILE A 83 15.13 1.17 -4.49
CA ILE A 83 15.52 2.56 -4.28
C ILE A 83 15.54 3.26 -5.65
N TRP A 84 15.02 4.47 -5.72
CA TRP A 84 15.06 5.29 -6.92
C TRP A 84 15.10 6.78 -6.58
N GLU A 85 15.77 7.56 -7.42
CA GLU A 85 15.79 9.02 -7.32
C GLU A 85 14.71 9.62 -8.22
N CYS A 86 13.94 10.56 -7.68
CA CYS A 86 12.94 11.27 -8.46
C CYS A 86 13.60 12.25 -9.44
N PRO A 87 13.37 12.15 -10.77
CA PRO A 87 13.96 13.10 -11.72
C PRO A 87 13.35 14.51 -11.66
N GLY A 88 12.20 14.68 -10.98
CA GLY A 88 11.53 15.97 -10.85
C GLY A 88 11.94 16.77 -9.61
N CYS A 89 12.33 16.10 -8.51
CA CYS A 89 12.67 16.79 -7.26
C CYS A 89 13.92 16.23 -6.56
N HIS A 90 14.61 15.26 -7.18
CA HIS A 90 15.85 14.64 -6.70
C HIS A 90 15.77 13.94 -5.33
N VAL A 91 14.57 13.80 -4.76
CA VAL A 91 14.38 12.99 -3.55
C VAL A 91 14.64 11.52 -3.88
N VAL A 92 15.47 10.89 -3.05
CA VAL A 92 15.72 9.46 -3.08
C VAL A 92 14.63 8.75 -2.26
N HIS A 93 13.96 7.80 -2.89
CA HIS A 93 12.87 7.04 -2.28
C HIS A 93 13.26 5.59 -2.05
N ASP A 94 13.03 5.09 -0.84
CA ASP A 94 12.67 3.67 -0.68
C ASP A 94 11.26 3.47 -1.24
N ARG A 95 11.10 2.45 -2.09
CA ARG A 95 9.85 2.19 -2.82
C ARG A 95 8.68 1.95 -1.88
N ASP A 96 8.88 1.17 -0.83
CA ASP A 96 7.80 0.70 0.03
C ASP A 96 7.41 1.81 1.02
N THR A 97 8.38 2.56 1.56
CA THR A 97 8.10 3.77 2.35
C THR A 97 7.37 4.82 1.52
N ASN A 98 7.82 5.09 0.30
CA ASN A 98 7.17 6.06 -0.60
C ASN A 98 5.75 5.63 -0.97
N ALA A 99 5.53 4.34 -1.25
CA ALA A 99 4.20 3.80 -1.47
C ALA A 99 3.30 4.01 -0.25
N GLY A 100 3.80 3.73 0.97
CA GLY A 100 3.08 3.96 2.22
C GLY A 100 2.61 5.40 2.40
N ILE A 101 3.49 6.38 2.14
CA ILE A 101 3.14 7.81 2.20
C ILE A 101 2.01 8.14 1.19
N ASN A 102 2.11 7.62 -0.02
CA ASN A 102 1.09 7.86 -1.05
C ASN A 102 -0.25 7.19 -0.73
N ILE A 103 -0.24 5.97 -0.17
CA ILE A 103 -1.44 5.27 0.29
C ILE A 103 -2.12 6.08 1.40
N LEU A 104 -1.36 6.58 2.38
CA LEU A 104 -1.91 7.44 3.44
C LEU A 104 -2.54 8.70 2.84
N LYS A 105 -1.81 9.43 1.99
CA LYS A 105 -2.32 10.65 1.33
C LYS A 105 -3.61 10.36 0.55
N LYS A 106 -3.64 9.28 -0.22
CA LYS A 106 -4.81 8.92 -1.03
C LYS A 106 -5.99 8.45 -0.17
N GLY A 107 -5.73 7.68 0.88
CA GLY A 107 -6.75 7.21 1.81
C GLY A 107 -7.44 8.36 2.54
N LEU A 108 -6.68 9.36 2.98
CA LEU A 108 -7.22 10.58 3.61
C LEU A 108 -7.97 11.47 2.61
N GLN A 109 -7.54 11.56 1.35
CA GLN A 109 -8.29 12.30 0.31
C GLN A 109 -9.68 11.71 0.05
N LEU A 110 -9.82 10.39 0.13
CA LEU A 110 -11.11 9.71 -0.08
C LEU A 110 -12.12 9.99 1.05
N GLN A 111 -11.69 10.56 2.18
CA GLN A 111 -12.55 10.98 3.29
C GLN A 111 -13.27 12.31 3.02
N SER A 112 -12.72 13.14 2.13
CA SER A 112 -13.15 14.53 1.90
C SER A 112 -14.12 14.69 0.73
N ALA A 113 -14.62 13.58 0.17
CA ALA A 113 -15.45 13.52 -1.03
C ALA A 113 -16.87 13.01 -0.73
#